data_AF-A0A560IUL1-F1
#
_entry.id   AF-A0A560IUL1-F1
#
_cell.length_a   1.000
_cell.length_b   1.000
_cell.length_c   1.000
_cell.angle_alpha   90.00
_cell.angle_beta   90.00
_cell.angle_gamma   90.00
#
_symmetry.space_group_name_H-M   'P 1'
#
loop_
_entity.id
_entity.type
_entity.pdbx_description
1 polymer ?
#
loop_
_entity_poly.entity_id
_entity_poly.type
_entity_poly.pdbx_seq_one_letter_code
_entity_poly.pdbx_strand_id
1 'polypeptide(L)'
;MVIRETTRGSSVFWTELGWVGAIAPIWEVSPGWAFVAHASPELQIALVEQGPPDVQSRLETIRKQGYALDYDPSGRVCGIAVPVGKGETLIGALATLWETSEATEPSLVDGYLASLISLRDQILEELASDADYSSALADH
;
A
#
# COMPACT_ATOMS: atom_id res chain seq x y z
N MET A 1 -2.29 -5.29 3.02
CA MET A 1 -2.72 -4.37 4.09
C MET A 1 -3.92 -3.55 3.61
N VAL A 2 -5.15 -4.06 3.76
CA VAL A 2 -6.33 -3.19 3.57
C VAL A 2 -6.50 -2.40 4.87
N ILE A 3 -6.26 -1.09 4.83
CA ILE A 3 -6.57 -0.12 5.89
C ILE A 3 -7.99 0.39 5.64
N ARG A 4 -8.97 -0.22 6.30
CA ARG A 4 -10.34 0.29 6.24
C ARG A 4 -10.47 1.46 7.22
N GLU A 5 -10.77 2.65 6.70
CA GLU A 5 -11.25 3.77 7.51
C GLU A 5 -12.76 3.61 7.73
N THR A 6 -13.20 3.65 8.99
CA THR A 6 -14.64 3.69 9.33
C THR A 6 -14.89 4.81 10.33
N THR A 7 -16.14 5.29 10.41
CA THR A 7 -16.59 6.31 11.38
C THR A 7 -16.42 5.90 12.86
N ARG A 8 -15.98 4.66 13.14
CA ARG A 8 -15.72 4.10 14.47
C ARG A 8 -14.24 3.75 14.74
N GLY A 9 -13.33 4.07 13.81
CA GLY A 9 -11.89 3.78 13.91
C GLY A 9 -11.35 2.87 12.80
N SER A 10 -10.02 2.83 12.65
CA SER A 10 -9.30 2.10 11.60
C SER A 10 -9.19 0.60 11.91
N SER A 11 -9.49 -0.28 10.94
CA SER A 11 -9.31 -1.74 11.08
C SER A 11 -8.55 -2.34 9.89
N VAL A 12 -7.70 -3.33 10.16
CA VAL A 12 -6.67 -3.87 9.24
C VAL A 12 -6.94 -5.36 8.93
N PHE A 13 -6.96 -5.74 7.65
CA PHE A 13 -7.11 -7.15 7.20
C PHE A 13 -5.84 -7.68 6.46
N TRP A 14 -5.51 -8.97 6.66
CA TRP A 14 -4.34 -9.69 6.11
C TRP A 14 -4.66 -11.14 5.68
N THR A 15 -3.85 -11.71 4.76
CA THR A 15 -3.83 -13.15 4.43
C THR A 15 -2.43 -13.79 4.64
N GLU A 16 -2.48 -15.00 5.19
CA GLU A 16 -1.53 -16.14 5.29
C GLU A 16 -0.08 -16.07 5.84
N LEU A 17 0.57 -14.92 6.07
CA LEU A 17 1.96 -14.91 6.62
C LEU A 17 2.21 -14.13 7.92
N GLY A 18 1.18 -13.62 8.62
CA GLY A 18 1.42 -12.79 9.81
C GLY A 18 0.26 -12.68 10.79
N TRP A 19 0.61 -12.27 12.01
CA TRP A 19 -0.32 -11.99 13.11
C TRP A 19 -1.18 -10.78 12.73
N VAL A 20 -2.50 -10.96 12.69
CA VAL A 20 -3.44 -9.86 12.49
C VAL A 20 -3.27 -8.83 13.62
N GLY A 21 -3.19 -7.55 13.27
CA GLY A 21 -3.00 -6.44 14.22
C GLY A 21 -1.55 -6.02 14.46
N ALA A 22 -0.58 -6.58 13.72
CA ALA A 22 0.80 -6.10 13.76
C ALA A 22 0.90 -4.64 13.26
N ILE A 23 1.66 -3.82 13.98
CA ILE A 23 1.96 -2.43 13.63
C ILE A 23 3.43 -2.37 13.20
N ALA A 24 3.66 -1.90 11.98
CA ALA A 24 4.99 -1.65 11.44
C ALA A 24 5.25 -0.14 11.33
N PRO A 25 6.50 0.32 11.47
CA PRO A 25 6.84 1.73 11.27
C PRO A 25 6.54 2.16 9.83
N ILE A 26 5.78 3.26 9.68
CA ILE A 26 5.19 3.66 8.38
C ILE A 26 6.23 3.94 7.28
N TRP A 27 7.44 4.34 7.66
CA TRP A 27 8.54 4.66 6.74
C TRP A 27 9.53 3.52 6.53
N GLU A 28 9.33 2.37 7.20
CA GLU A 28 10.22 1.21 7.11
C GLU A 28 9.63 0.08 6.25
N VAL A 29 8.38 0.22 5.81
CA VAL A 29 7.68 -0.83 5.05
C VAL A 29 6.94 -0.29 3.82
N SER A 30 6.99 -1.05 2.73
CA SER A 30 6.43 -0.66 1.43
C SER A 30 4.93 -0.38 1.47
N PRO A 31 4.09 -1.08 2.27
CA PRO A 31 2.70 -0.70 2.44
C PRO A 31 2.52 0.71 3.02
N GLY A 32 3.38 1.13 3.95
CA GLY A 32 3.33 2.45 4.55
C GLY A 32 3.68 3.53 3.54
N TRP A 33 4.74 3.33 2.76
CA TRP A 33 5.10 4.20 1.65
C TRP A 33 4.00 4.33 0.58
N ALA A 34 3.42 3.21 0.15
CA ALA A 34 2.34 3.20 -0.84
C ALA A 34 1.08 3.92 -0.32
N PHE A 35 0.76 3.73 0.97
CA PHE A 35 -0.34 4.40 1.64
C PHE A 35 -0.13 5.92 1.68
N VAL A 36 1.00 6.40 2.22
CA VAL A 36 1.21 7.85 2.38
C VAL A 36 1.28 8.56 1.04
N ALA A 37 1.82 7.91 0.00
CA ALA A 37 1.87 8.51 -1.33
C ALA A 37 0.47 8.86 -1.90
N HIS A 38 -0.57 8.17 -1.45
CA HIS A 38 -1.94 8.32 -1.95
C HIS A 38 -2.93 8.77 -0.86
N ALA A 39 -2.46 9.05 0.36
CA ALA A 39 -3.28 9.57 1.44
C ALA A 39 -3.77 10.99 1.13
N SER A 40 -4.76 11.47 1.89
CA SER A 40 -5.24 12.85 1.74
C SER A 40 -4.11 13.87 1.99
N PRO A 41 -4.18 15.08 1.41
CA PRO A 41 -3.16 16.12 1.63
C PRO A 41 -2.92 16.42 3.12
N GLU A 42 -3.97 16.43 3.94
CA GLU A 42 -3.89 16.70 5.38
C GLU A 42 -3.09 15.63 6.11
N LEU A 43 -3.36 14.36 5.80
CA LEU A 43 -2.65 13.24 6.42
C LEU A 43 -1.19 13.18 5.92
N GLN A 44 -0.96 13.49 4.65
CA GLN A 44 0.39 13.58 4.10
C GLN A 44 1.22 14.65 4.80
N ILE A 45 0.67 15.85 5.01
CA ILE A 45 1.38 16.94 5.70
C ILE A 45 1.79 16.48 7.11
N ALA A 46 0.86 15.89 7.87
CA ALA A 46 1.11 15.44 9.23
C ALA A 46 2.20 14.35 9.31
N LEU A 47 2.26 13.46 8.32
CA LEU A 47 3.21 12.35 8.30
C LEU A 47 4.59 12.77 7.78
N VAL A 48 4.63 13.59 6.73
CA VAL A 48 5.88 14.04 6.08
C VAL A 48 6.80 14.78 7.05
N GLU A 49 6.26 15.55 7.98
CA GLU A 49 7.05 16.23 9.02
C GLU A 49 7.88 15.27 9.88
N GLN A 50 7.45 14.01 9.99
CA GLN A 50 8.12 12.95 10.75
C GLN A 50 8.81 11.93 9.81
N GLY A 51 8.86 12.22 8.51
CA GLY A 51 9.44 11.36 7.50
C GLY A 51 10.96 11.46 7.41
N PRO A 52 11.60 10.52 6.70
CA PRO A 52 13.03 10.61 6.42
C PRO A 52 13.35 11.82 5.51
N PRO A 53 14.62 12.24 5.42
CA PRO A 53 15.01 13.45 4.67
C PRO A 53 14.60 13.44 3.18
N ASP A 54 14.48 12.26 2.57
CA ASP A 54 14.12 12.05 1.17
C ASP A 54 12.62 11.80 0.93
N VAL A 55 11.79 11.88 1.98
CA VAL A 55 10.38 11.48 1.95
C VAL A 55 9.62 12.06 0.77
N GLN A 56 9.76 13.37 0.49
CA GLN A 56 9.03 14.02 -0.59
C GLN A 56 9.40 13.47 -1.98
N SER A 57 10.69 13.31 -2.24
CA SER A 57 11.19 12.79 -3.51
C SER A 57 10.76 11.33 -3.72
N ARG A 58 10.77 10.54 -2.64
CA ARG A 58 10.33 9.14 -2.68
C ARG A 58 8.82 9.03 -2.92
N LEU A 59 8.00 9.84 -2.25
CA LEU A 59 6.55 9.87 -2.48
C LEU A 59 6.20 10.27 -3.92
N GLU A 60 6.91 11.26 -4.50
CA GLU A 60 6.73 11.64 -5.90
C GLU A 60 7.03 10.48 -6.86
N THR A 61 8.12 9.76 -6.61
CA THR A 61 8.50 8.57 -7.39
C THR A 61 7.42 7.49 -7.30
N ILE A 62 6.92 7.21 -6.09
CA ILE A 62 5.86 6.22 -5.86
C ILE A 62 4.58 6.59 -6.61
N ARG A 63 4.15 7.86 -6.59
CA ARG A 63 2.96 8.32 -7.33
C ARG A 63 3.13 8.14 -8.83
N LYS A 64 4.33 8.45 -9.35
CA LYS A 64 4.62 8.34 -10.78
C LYS A 64 4.61 6.88 -11.26
N GLN A 65 5.11 5.96 -10.45
CA GLN A 65 5.20 4.53 -10.82
C GLN A 65 3.98 3.69 -10.37
N GLY A 66 3.20 4.18 -9.41
CA GLY A 66 1.97 3.52 -8.91
C GLY A 66 2.21 2.43 -7.85
N TYR A 67 3.44 2.25 -7.38
CA TYR A 67 3.79 1.26 -6.35
C TYR A 67 4.95 1.75 -5.49
N ALA A 68 5.10 1.19 -4.28
CA ALA A 68 6.27 1.36 -3.43
C ALA A 68 7.10 0.08 -3.41
N LEU A 69 8.42 0.25 -3.48
CA LEU A 69 9.38 -0.85 -3.37
C LEU A 69 10.25 -0.60 -2.15
N ASP A 70 10.40 -1.63 -1.32
CA ASP A 70 11.41 -1.72 -0.28
C ASP A 70 12.37 -2.84 -0.63
N TYR A 71 13.63 -2.44 -0.77
CA TYR A 71 14.75 -3.35 -0.84
C TYR A 71 15.51 -3.18 0.46
N ASP A 72 15.45 -4.17 1.36
CA ASP A 72 16.34 -4.21 2.51
C ASP A 72 17.65 -4.88 2.08
N PRO A 73 18.75 -4.12 1.84
CA PRO A 73 20.02 -4.69 1.42
C PRO A 73 20.73 -5.40 2.58
N SER A 74 20.30 -5.12 3.82
CA SER A 74 20.79 -5.77 5.05
C SER A 74 19.91 -6.92 5.51
N GLY A 75 18.69 -6.99 4.97
CA GLY A 75 17.65 -7.89 5.38
C GLY A 75 17.45 -9.07 4.47
N ARG A 76 16.64 -9.99 4.98
CA ARG A 76 16.24 -11.21 4.29
C ARG A 76 15.02 -11.02 3.40
N VAL A 77 14.37 -9.86 3.41
CA VAL A 77 13.06 -9.65 2.79
C VAL A 77 13.03 -8.38 1.95
N CYS A 78 12.50 -8.48 0.73
CA CYS A 78 12.08 -7.37 -0.11
C CYS A 78 10.55 -7.29 -0.14
N GLY A 79 10.02 -6.11 -0.47
CA GLY A 79 8.58 -5.91 -0.55
C GLY A 79 8.17 -4.92 -1.63
N ILE A 80 7.06 -5.21 -2.28
CA ILE A 80 6.38 -4.30 -3.21
C ILE A 80 4.94 -4.14 -2.77
N ALA A 81 4.46 -2.90 -2.83
CA ALA A 81 3.11 -2.55 -2.42
C ALA A 81 2.43 -1.62 -3.42
N VAL A 82 1.13 -1.82 -3.65
CA VAL A 82 0.27 -0.94 -4.44
C VAL A 82 -0.81 -0.35 -3.54
N PRO A 83 -1.20 0.92 -3.72
CA PRO A 83 -2.35 1.48 -3.00
C PRO A 83 -3.63 0.73 -3.39
N VAL A 84 -4.56 0.59 -2.46
CA VAL A 84 -5.90 0.07 -2.68
C VAL A 84 -6.87 1.21 -2.40
N GLY A 85 -7.51 1.74 -3.43
CA GLY A 85 -8.40 2.87 -3.33
C GLY A 85 -8.91 3.30 -4.70
N LYS A 86 -9.89 4.20 -4.71
CA LYS A 86 -10.48 4.77 -5.93
C LYS A 86 -10.71 6.27 -5.72
N GLY A 87 -10.26 7.08 -6.67
CA GLY A 87 -10.32 8.54 -6.55
C GLY A 87 -9.58 9.01 -5.30
N GLU A 88 -10.24 9.80 -4.46
CA GLU A 88 -9.71 10.31 -3.19
C GLU A 88 -9.88 9.31 -2.03
N THR A 89 -10.59 8.20 -2.24
CA THR A 89 -10.84 7.20 -1.19
C THR A 89 -9.73 6.16 -1.16
N LEU A 90 -8.84 6.24 -0.17
CA LEU A 90 -7.80 5.26 0.08
C LEU A 90 -8.24 4.26 1.16
N ILE A 91 -8.18 2.97 0.83
CA ILE A 91 -8.54 1.83 1.68
C ILE A 91 -7.28 1.05 2.12
N GLY A 92 -6.07 1.58 1.92
CA GLY A 92 -4.82 0.93 2.33
C GLY A 92 -3.88 0.61 1.19
N ALA A 93 -3.06 -0.42 1.36
CA ALA A 93 -2.14 -0.91 0.35
C ALA A 93 -2.01 -2.44 0.35
N LEU A 94 -2.03 -3.05 -0.82
CA LEU A 94 -1.78 -4.48 -0.99
C LEU A 94 -0.28 -4.68 -1.23
N ALA A 95 0.32 -5.67 -0.59
CA ALA A 95 1.76 -5.91 -0.71
C ALA A 95 2.08 -7.39 -0.80
N THR A 96 3.18 -7.69 -1.47
CA THR A 96 3.83 -8.99 -1.40
C THR A 96 5.25 -8.82 -0.87
N LEU A 97 5.71 -9.84 -0.16
CA LEU A 97 7.04 -9.93 0.43
C LEU A 97 7.72 -11.18 -0.13
N TRP A 98 9.00 -11.10 -0.41
CA TRP A 98 9.81 -12.23 -0.87
C TRP A 98 11.21 -12.15 -0.28
N GLU A 99 11.97 -13.24 -0.33
CA GLU A 99 13.31 -13.22 0.24
C GLU A 99 14.30 -12.45 -0.65
N THR A 100 15.19 -11.65 -0.06
CA THR A 100 16.21 -10.88 -0.80
C THR A 100 17.15 -11.79 -1.60
N SER A 101 17.33 -13.05 -1.17
CA SER A 101 18.06 -14.10 -1.90
C SER A 101 17.43 -14.42 -3.27
N GLU A 102 16.12 -14.21 -3.42
CA GLU A 102 15.35 -14.36 -4.65
C GLU A 102 15.35 -13.06 -5.47
N ALA A 103 15.67 -11.91 -4.86
CA ALA A 103 15.53 -10.56 -5.42
C ALA A 103 16.58 -10.16 -6.49
N THR A 104 17.31 -11.11 -7.06
CA THR A 104 18.33 -10.84 -8.09
C THR A 104 17.77 -10.68 -9.50
N GLU A 105 16.47 -10.93 -9.70
CA GLU A 105 15.82 -10.83 -11.00
C GLU A 105 14.83 -9.64 -11.06
N PRO A 106 15.13 -8.57 -11.82
CA PRO A 106 14.19 -7.49 -12.08
C PRO A 106 12.82 -7.96 -12.62
N SER A 107 12.79 -9.08 -13.33
CA SER A 107 11.56 -9.72 -13.84
C SER A 107 10.60 -10.19 -12.75
N LEU A 108 11.08 -10.45 -11.53
CA LEU A 108 10.22 -10.81 -10.41
C LEU A 108 9.38 -9.62 -9.93
N VAL A 109 9.96 -8.42 -9.93
CA VAL A 109 9.25 -7.20 -9.55
C VAL A 109 8.07 -6.96 -10.48
N ASP A 110 8.28 -7.11 -11.79
CA ASP A 110 7.22 -6.95 -12.80
C ASP A 110 6.11 -8.01 -12.64
N GLY A 111 6.48 -9.27 -12.39
CA GLY A 111 5.52 -10.36 -12.17
C GLY A 111 4.69 -10.18 -10.90
N TYR A 112 5.32 -9.79 -9.79
CA TYR A 112 4.63 -9.48 -8.54
C TYR A 112 3.75 -8.24 -8.67
N LEU A 113 4.23 -7.19 -9.34
CA LEU A 113 3.45 -5.99 -9.58
C LEU A 113 2.20 -6.28 -10.41
N ALA A 114 2.32 -7.04 -11.50
CA ALA A 114 1.16 -7.44 -12.31
C ALA A 114 0.13 -8.22 -11.50
N SER A 115 0.59 -9.14 -10.63
CA SER A 115 -0.28 -9.92 -9.74
C SER A 115 -0.98 -9.04 -8.70
N LEU A 116 -0.24 -8.11 -8.08
CA LEU A 116 -0.78 -7.15 -7.11
C LEU A 116 -1.81 -6.22 -7.73
N ILE A 117 -1.56 -5.72 -8.94
CA ILE A 117 -2.50 -4.88 -9.68
C ILE A 117 -3.79 -5.66 -9.98
N SER A 118 -3.66 -6.89 -10.49
CA SER A 118 -4.82 -7.73 -10.78
C SER A 118 -5.66 -8.01 -9.53
N LEU A 119 -5.01 -8.33 -8.40
CA LEU A 119 -5.72 -8.58 -7.14
C LEU A 119 -6.32 -7.30 -6.55
N ARG A 120 -5.63 -6.16 -6.63
CA ARG A 120 -6.18 -4.85 -6.23
C ARG A 120 -7.46 -4.55 -7.02
N ASP A 121 -7.43 -4.74 -8.32
CA ASP A 121 -8.56 -4.42 -9.19
C ASP A 121 -9.76 -5.34 -8.88
N GLN A 122 -9.52 -6.64 -8.63
CA GLN A 122 -10.55 -7.56 -8.13
C GLN A 122 -11.15 -7.12 -6.80
N ILE A 123 -10.32 -6.72 -5.83
CA ILE A 123 -10.78 -6.20 -4.54
C ILE A 123 -11.66 -4.95 -4.75
N LEU A 124 -11.26 -4.03 -5.63
CA LEU A 124 -12.02 -2.82 -5.90
C LEU A 124 -13.34 -3.11 -6.62
N GLU A 125 -13.37 -4.09 -7.52
CA GLU A 125 -14.60 -4.57 -8.18
C GLU A 125 -15.57 -5.21 -7.17
N GLU A 126 -15.07 -6.08 -6.29
CA GLU A 126 -15.86 -6.69 -5.23
C GLU A 126 -16.44 -5.62 -4.29
N LEU A 127 -15.62 -4.67 -3.84
CA LEU A 127 -16.07 -3.56 -3.01
C LEU A 127 -17.11 -2.68 -3.72
N ALA A 128 -16.95 -2.41 -5.02
CA ALA A 128 -17.93 -1.64 -5.78
C ALA A 128 -19.28 -2.38 -5.95
N SER A 129 -19.26 -3.71 -5.93
CA SER A 129 -20.47 -4.55 -6.00
C SER A 129 -21.23 -4.65 -4.67
N ASP A 130 -20.58 -4.30 -3.56
CA ASP A 130 -21.20 -4.24 -2.23
C ASP A 130 -21.96 -2.91 -2.07
N ALA A 131 -23.26 -2.97 -1.79
CA ALA A 131 -24.16 -1.83 -1.75
C ALA A 131 -23.74 -0.78 -0.70
N ASP A 132 -23.07 -1.20 0.38
CA ASP A 132 -22.55 -0.31 1.42
C ASP A 132 -21.28 0.45 1.00
N TYR A 133 -20.55 -0.03 -0.02
CA TYR A 133 -19.34 0.61 -0.56
C TYR A 133 -19.60 1.34 -1.89
N SER A 134 -20.63 0.95 -2.63
CA SER A 134 -21.04 1.64 -3.85
C SER A 134 -21.28 3.13 -3.63
N SER A 135 -21.82 3.56 -2.48
CA SER A 135 -22.01 5.00 -2.20
C SER A 135 -20.71 5.73 -1.87
N ALA A 136 -19.77 5.08 -1.16
CA ALA A 136 -18.47 5.67 -0.83
C ALA A 136 -17.55 5.81 -2.06
N LEU A 137 -17.75 4.99 -3.10
CA LEU A 137 -16.94 4.95 -4.33
C LEU A 137 -17.60 5.64 -5.55
N ALA A 138 -18.84 6.15 -5.40
CA ALA A 138 -19.61 6.77 -6.49
C ALA A 138 -19.79 8.29 -6.36
N ASP A 139 -19.56 8.88 -5.19
CA ASP A 139 -19.78 10.31 -4.95
C ASP A 139 -18.56 11.21 -5.26
N HIS A 140 -17.50 10.66 -5.88
CA HIS A 140 -16.29 11.40 -6.29
C HIS A 140 -15.77 10.98 -7.66
#